data_AF-A0A935FQU7-F1
#
_entry.id   AF-A0A935FQU7-F1
#
_cell.length_a   1.000
_cell.length_b   1.000
_cell.length_c   1.000
_cell.angle_alpha   90.00
_cell.angle_beta   90.00
_cell.angle_gamma   90.00
#
_symmetry.space_group_name_H-M   'P 1'
#
loop_
_entity.id
_entity.type
_entity.pdbx_description
1 polymer ?
#
loop_
_entity_poly.entity_id
_entity_poly.type
_entity_poly.pdbx_seq_one_letter_code
_entity_poly.pdbx_strand_id
1 'polypeptide(L)' 'MTIRIHLEVLVNQADANFGYSVACAGDIDNDGYCDVIIGSPFYDGGLADEGKVYLFYGSSTGLDPVTAD' A
#
# COMPACT_ATOMS: atom_id res chain seq x y z
N MET A 1 23.33 -17.45 3.58
CA MET A 1 21.94 -17.11 3.95
C MET A 1 21.57 -15.90 3.13
N THR A 2 20.74 -16.09 2.10
CA THR A 2 20.38 -15.01 1.18
C THR A 2 19.02 -14.48 1.59
N ILE A 3 18.98 -13.23 2.04
CA ILE A 3 17.73 -12.49 2.22
C ILE A 3 17.26 -12.12 0.81
N ARG A 4 16.16 -12.72 0.36
CA ARG A 4 15.46 -12.29 -0.84
C ARG A 4 14.41 -11.29 -0.42
N ILE A 5 14.54 -10.05 -0.86
CA ILE A 5 13.44 -9.08 -0.78
C ILE A 5 12.58 -9.34 -2.03
N HIS A 6 11.40 -9.95 -1.83
CA HIS A 6 10.38 -9.98 -2.86
C HIS A 6 9.82 -8.55 -2.95
N LEU A 7 10.24 -7.79 -3.95
CA LEU A 7 9.64 -6.51 -4.27
C LEU A 7 8.56 -6.77 -5.33
N GLU A 8 7.33 -7.03 -4.89
CA GLU A 8 6.17 -6.83 -5.77
C GLU A 8 6.04 -5.32 -6.00
N VAL A 9 6.10 -4.89 -7.26
CA VAL A 9 5.93 -3.48 -7.60
C VAL A 9 4.45 -3.14 -7.46
N LEU A 10 4.05 -2.69 -6.26
CA LEU A 10 2.68 -2.22 -5.98
C LEU A 10 2.30 -0.94 -6.75
N VAL A 11 3.25 -0.33 -7.45
CA VAL A 11 3.12 0.99 -8.06
C VAL A 11 3.54 0.92 -9.53
N ASN A 12 2.57 0.80 -10.43
CA ASN A 12 2.81 0.58 -11.87
C ASN A 12 2.51 1.81 -12.74
N GLN A 13 2.19 2.96 -12.13
CA GLN A 13 1.86 4.19 -12.86
C GLN A 13 2.81 5.33 -12.47
N ALA A 14 3.47 5.90 -13.48
CA ALA A 14 4.30 7.10 -13.30
C ALA A 14 3.42 8.30 -12.92
N ASP A 15 3.98 9.24 -12.15
CA ASP A 15 3.33 10.49 -11.71
C ASP A 15 2.08 10.33 -10.82
N ALA A 16 1.65 9.10 -10.51
CA ALA A 16 0.53 8.84 -9.62
C ALA A 16 0.75 9.31 -8.16
N ASN A 17 2.00 9.62 -7.81
CA ASN A 17 2.47 10.04 -6.49
C ASN A 17 2.04 9.10 -5.35
N PHE A 18 2.28 7.81 -5.53
CA PHE A 18 2.15 6.85 -4.44
C PHE A 18 3.03 7.25 -3.25
N GLY A 19 2.45 7.24 -2.05
CA GLY A 19 3.14 7.73 -0.85
C GLY A 19 3.01 9.24 -0.64
N TYR A 20 2.14 9.92 -1.39
CA TYR A 20 1.84 11.34 -1.18
C TYR A 20 1.32 11.62 0.23
N SER A 21 0.50 10.71 0.76
CA SER A 21 0.06 10.71 2.15
C SER A 21 0.14 9.30 2.73
N VAL A 22 0.54 9.21 4.00
CA VAL A 22 0.67 7.95 4.75
C VAL A 22 0.09 8.16 6.14
N ALA A 23 -0.73 7.22 6.60
CA ALA A 23 -1.30 7.23 7.94
C ALA A 23 -1.33 5.84 8.56
N CYS A 24 -1.23 5.79 9.89
CA CYS A 24 -1.58 4.59 10.66
C CYS A 24 -3.10 4.38 10.58
N ALA A 25 -3.53 3.18 10.20
CA ALA A 25 -4.94 2.82 10.10
C ALA A 25 -5.48 2.16 11.39
N GLY A 26 -4.61 1.86 12.35
CA GLY A 26 -4.92 0.96 13.45
C GLY A 26 -4.90 -0.50 12.99
N ASP A 27 -5.46 -1.39 13.78
CA ASP A 27 -5.61 -2.82 13.46
C ASP A 27 -7.00 -3.03 12.85
N ILE A 28 -7.09 -3.03 11.51
CA ILE A 28 -8.34 -3.06 10.74
C ILE A 28 -8.90 -4.48 10.66
N ASP A 29 -8.03 -5.48 10.50
CA ASP A 29 -8.43 -6.89 10.36
C ASP A 29 -8.39 -7.68 11.68
N ASN A 30 -8.01 -7.02 12.77
CA ASN A 30 -8.05 -7.52 14.15
C ASN A 30 -7.08 -8.70 14.37
N ASP A 31 -5.87 -8.59 13.81
CA ASP A 31 -4.81 -9.59 13.90
C ASP A 31 -3.79 -9.28 15.03
N GLY A 32 -3.90 -8.11 15.65
CA GLY A 32 -3.03 -7.62 16.72
C GLY A 32 -1.87 -6.74 16.25
N TYR A 33 -1.76 -6.44 14.95
CA TYR A 33 -0.74 -5.58 14.36
C TYR A 33 -1.38 -4.31 13.77
N CYS A 34 -0.64 -3.20 13.75
CA CYS A 34 -1.14 -1.96 13.14
C CYS A 34 -0.91 -1.97 11.63
N ASP A 35 -1.95 -1.59 10.89
CA ASP A 35 -2.01 -1.45 9.45
C ASP A 35 -1.68 -0.02 8.99
N VAL A 36 -1.40 0.11 7.69
CA VAL A 36 -1.02 1.37 7.06
C VAL A 36 -1.89 1.64 5.85
N ILE A 37 -2.36 2.88 5.73
CA ILE A 37 -3.03 3.37 4.53
C ILE A 37 -2.12 4.36 3.80
N ILE A 38 -2.02 4.19 2.47
CA ILE A 38 -1.21 5.03 1.58
C ILE A 38 -2.08 5.61 0.46
N GLY A 39 -1.94 6.91 0.22
CA GLY A 39 -2.61 7.62 -0.87
C GLY A 39 -1.73 7.83 -2.10
N SER A 40 -2.36 7.77 -3.27
CA SER A 40 -1.80 8.09 -4.60
C SER A 40 -2.80 8.99 -5.34
N PRO A 41 -2.78 10.31 -5.12
CA PRO A 41 -3.86 11.21 -5.54
C PRO A 41 -3.96 11.40 -7.06
N PHE A 42 -2.93 11.05 -7.83
CA PHE A 42 -2.89 11.23 -9.30
C PHE A 42 -2.92 9.89 -10.04
N TYR A 43 -3.45 8.85 -9.39
CA TYR A 43 -3.64 7.55 -10.04
C TYR A 43 -4.81 7.61 -11.05
N ASP A 44 -4.64 6.96 -12.21
CA ASP A 44 -5.67 6.82 -13.25
C ASP A 44 -6.07 5.35 -13.42
N GLY A 45 -7.26 4.97 -12.95
CA GLY A 45 -7.86 3.63 -13.15
C GLY A 45 -9.06 3.62 -14.11
N GLY A 46 -9.45 4.78 -14.63
CA GLY A 46 -10.55 4.93 -15.59
C GLY A 46 -10.90 6.40 -15.86
N LEU A 47 -10.68 7.26 -14.87
CA LEU A 47 -10.72 8.71 -14.96
C LEU A 47 -9.37 9.32 -14.62
N ALA A 48 -9.12 10.53 -15.15
CA ALA A 48 -7.90 11.28 -14.86
C ALA A 48 -7.88 11.73 -13.38
N ASP A 49 -6.77 11.48 -12.69
CA ASP A 49 -6.49 11.82 -11.30
C ASP A 49 -7.59 11.38 -10.30
N GLU A 50 -8.26 10.26 -10.55
CA GLU A 50 -9.29 9.75 -9.64
C GLU A 50 -8.70 9.31 -8.29
N GLY A 51 -7.41 9.01 -8.29
CA GLY A 51 -6.66 8.63 -7.12
C GLY A 51 -6.91 7.20 -6.71
N LYS A 52 -5.95 6.65 -5.95
CA LYS A 52 -6.03 5.31 -5.37
C LYS A 52 -5.56 5.32 -3.94
N VAL A 53 -6.19 4.49 -3.12
CA VAL A 53 -5.83 4.26 -1.73
C VAL A 53 -5.47 2.80 -1.57
N TYR A 54 -4.37 2.54 -0.87
CA TYR A 54 -3.81 1.22 -0.64
C TYR A 54 -3.83 0.94 0.85
N LEU A 55 -4.27 -0.25 1.23
CA LEU A 55 -4.21 -0.76 2.60
C LEU A 55 -3.13 -1.84 2.66
N PHE A 56 -2.24 -1.71 3.63
CA PHE A 56 -1.19 -2.68 3.93
C PHE A 56 -1.43 -3.23 5.32
N TYR A 57 -1.66 -4.53 5.42
CA TYR A 57 -1.84 -5.17 6.72
C TYR A 57 -0.52 -5.27 7.46
N GLY A 58 -0.55 -5.02 8.76
CA GLY A 58 0.55 -5.31 9.67
C GLY A 58 0.73 -6.81 9.81
N SER A 59 1.91 -7.23 10.23
CA SER A 59 2.16 -8.61 10.62
C SER A 59 3.38 -8.69 11.55
N SER A 60 3.59 -9.87 12.13
CA SER A 60 4.79 -10.18 12.93
C SER A 60 6.12 -9.95 12.19
N THR A 61 6.11 -9.93 10.86
CA THR A 61 7.30 -9.76 10.01
C THR A 61 7.37 -8.40 9.31
N GLY A 62 6.43 -7.49 9.59
CA GLY A 62 6.34 -6.18 8.94
C GLY A 62 5.06 -6.02 8.12
N LEU A 63 5.05 -5.07 7.19
CA LEU A 63 3.89 -4.81 6.35
C LEU A 63 3.74 -5.89 5.27
N ASP A 64 2.56 -6.49 5.18
CA ASP A 64 2.19 -7.39 4.09
C ASP A 64 1.70 -6.56 2.90
N PRO A 65 2.33 -6.67 1.71
CA PRO A 65 1.82 -6.05 0.51
C PRO A 65 0.53 -6.75 0.08
N VAL A 66 -0.62 -6.26 0.54
CA VAL A 66 -1.89 -6.67 -0.05
C VAL A 66 -1.93 -6.15 -1.49
N THR A 67 -1.78 -7.07 -2.44
CA THR A 67 -2.14 -6.82 -3.84
C THR A 67 -3.66 -6.88 -3.94
N ALA A 68 -4.30 -5.72 -3.77
CA ALA A 68 -5.69 -5.56 -4.19
C ALA A 68 -5.70 -5.52 -5.73
N ASP A 69 -5.97 -6.68 -6.32
CA ASP A 69 -6.39 -6.82 -7.72
C ASP A 69 -7.89 -6.53 -7.86
#